data_AF-A0A6N8EW95-F1
#
_entry.id   AF-A0A6N8EW95-F1
#
_cell.length_a   1.000
_cell.length_b   1.000
_cell.length_c   1.000
_cell.angle_alpha   90.00
_cell.angle_beta   90.00
_cell.angle_gamma   90.00
#
_symmetry.space_group_name_H-M   'P 1'
#
loop_
_entity.id
_entity.type
_entity.pdbx_description
1 polymer ?
#
loop_
_entity_poly.entity_id
_entity_poly.type
_entity_poly.pdbx_seq_one_letter_code
_entity_poly.pdbx_strand_id
1 'polypeptide(L)' 'MRDMEKLIEQVDGTMAMEGMPLTQDDKDRIRHCAGNDKLVEETIAKLIKKHAVIKEHPYEQQL' A
#
# COMPACT_ATOMS: atom_id res chain seq x y z
N MET A 1 -4.39 13.99 15.24
CA MET A 1 -3.88 12.67 15.68
C MET A 1 -5.00 11.73 16.10
N ARG A 2 -5.86 12.10 17.08
CA ARG A 2 -6.99 11.23 17.50
C ARG A 2 -7.95 10.83 16.37
N ASP A 3 -8.23 11.74 15.44
CA ASP A 3 -9.16 11.44 14.33
C ASP A 3 -8.53 10.52 13.27
N MET A 4 -7.20 10.56 13.13
CA MET A 4 -6.46 9.70 12.21
C MET A 4 -6.41 8.25 12.72
N GLU A 5 -6.13 8.06 14.00
CA GLU A 5 -6.13 6.71 14.59
C GLU A 5 -7.52 6.09 14.56
N LYS A 6 -8.58 6.88 14.81
CA LYS A 6 -9.96 6.40 14.63
C LYS A 6 -10.27 5.96 13.20
N LEU A 7 -9.78 6.71 12.21
CA LEU A 7 -9.95 6.33 10.81
C LEU A 7 -9.21 5.03 10.50
N ILE A 8 -7.98 4.87 11.00
CA ILE A 8 -7.21 3.63 10.85
C ILE A 8 -7.93 2.46 11.52
N GLU A 9 -8.47 2.64 12.73
CA GLU A 9 -9.23 1.60 13.45
C GLU A 9 -10.50 1.20 12.70
N GLN A 10 -11.23 2.14 12.09
CA GLN A 10 -12.43 1.85 11.31
C GLN A 10 -12.12 1.07 10.03
N VAL A 11 -11.05 1.47 9.32
CA VAL A 11 -10.61 0.74 8.13
C VAL A 11 -10.12 -0.65 8.52
N ASP A 12 -9.30 -0.77 9.58
CA ASP A 12 -8.83 -2.06 10.08
C ASP A 12 -9.97 -2.98 10.49
N GLY A 13 -10.96 -2.46 11.21
CA GLY A 13 -12.16 -3.21 11.58
C GLY A 13 -12.94 -3.72 10.36
N THR A 14 -13.09 -2.89 9.33
CA THR A 14 -13.77 -3.29 8.08
C THR A 14 -13.00 -4.38 7.35
N MET A 15 -11.69 -4.21 7.23
CA MET A 15 -10.80 -5.16 6.57
C MET A 15 -10.71 -6.49 7.34
N ALA A 16 -10.72 -6.45 8.68
CA ALA A 16 -10.72 -7.62 9.55
C ALA A 16 -12.03 -8.42 9.44
N MET A 17 -13.18 -7.77 9.24
CA MET A 17 -14.45 -8.47 8.99
C MET A 17 -14.39 -9.32 7.70
N GLU A 18 -13.62 -8.90 6.70
CA GLU A 18 -13.37 -9.64 5.46
C GLU A 18 -12.21 -10.66 5.59
N GLY A 19 -11.68 -10.88 6.80
CA GLY A 19 -10.56 -11.79 7.05
C GLY A 19 -9.20 -11.26 6.59
N MET A 20 -9.08 -9.96 6.32
CA MET A 20 -7.88 -9.30 5.79
C MET A 20 -7.45 -8.11 6.67
N PRO A 21 -7.15 -8.30 7.97
CA PRO A 21 -6.78 -7.18 8.85
C PRO A 21 -5.56 -6.41 8.33
N LEU A 22 -5.49 -5.12 8.61
CA LEU A 22 -4.35 -4.29 8.19
C LEU A 22 -3.09 -4.70 8.93
N THR A 23 -1.98 -4.83 8.20
CA THR A 23 -0.67 -5.02 8.80
C THR A 23 -0.18 -3.71 9.44
N GLN A 24 0.80 -3.80 10.33
CA GLN A 24 1.42 -2.60 10.91
C GLN A 24 2.00 -1.69 9.81
N ASP A 25 2.62 -2.26 8.78
CA ASP A 25 3.14 -1.52 7.63
C ASP A 25 2.06 -0.79 6.84
N ASP A 26 0.85 -1.34 6.76
CA ASP A 26 -0.29 -0.68 6.10
C ASP A 26 -0.76 0.50 6.94
N LYS A 27 -0.87 0.33 8.26
CA LYS A 27 -1.23 1.40 9.20
C LYS A 27 -0.21 2.54 9.16
N ASP A 28 1.08 2.22 9.12
CA ASP A 28 2.16 3.21 9.03
C ASP A 28 2.16 3.93 7.67
N ARG A 29 1.84 3.24 6.58
CA ARG A 29 1.63 3.87 5.26
C ARG A 29 0.45 4.84 5.28
N ILE A 30 -0.66 4.49 5.93
CA ILE A 30 -1.81 5.40 6.07
C ILE A 30 -1.40 6.65 6.86
N ARG A 31 -0.68 6.51 7.98
CA ARG A 31 -0.17 7.66 8.77
C ARG A 31 0.75 8.56 7.95
N HIS A 32 1.62 7.96 7.15
CA HIS A 32 2.57 8.69 6.30
C HIS A 32 1.86 9.51 5.22
N CYS A 33 0.80 8.96 4.62
CA CYS A 33 0.13 9.58 3.47
C CYS A 33 -1.02 10.50 3.84
N ALA A 34 -1.56 10.39 5.06
CA ALA A 34 -2.77 11.09 5.46
C ALA A 34 -2.66 12.62 5.27
N GLY A 35 -3.53 13.16 4.42
CA GLY A 35 -3.60 14.60 4.11
C GLY A 35 -2.51 15.11 3.16
N ASN A 36 -1.77 14.22 2.48
CA ASN A 36 -0.74 14.60 1.53
C ASN A 36 -0.80 13.77 0.24
N ASP A 37 -1.46 14.33 -0.77
CA ASP A 37 -1.69 13.68 -2.07
C ASP A 37 -0.39 13.29 -2.78
N LYS A 38 0.67 14.09 -2.63
CA LYS A 38 1.97 13.77 -3.21
C LYS A 38 2.56 12.49 -2.60
N LEU A 39 2.46 12.33 -1.28
CA LEU A 39 2.93 11.11 -0.60
C LEU A 39 2.07 9.89 -0.94
N VAL A 40 0.77 10.08 -1.20
CA VAL A 40 -0.12 9.03 -1.71
C VAL A 40 0.40 8.53 -3.06
N GLU A 41 0.60 9.40 -4.03
CA GLU A 41 1.08 9.04 -5.38
C GLU A 41 2.46 8.35 -5.34
N GLU A 42 3.39 8.90 -4.56
CA GLU A 42 4.71 8.29 -4.39
C GLU A 42 4.64 6.89 -3.76
N THR A 43 3.74 6.69 -2.78
CA THR A 43 3.56 5.41 -2.12
C THR A 43 2.92 4.39 -3.06
N ILE A 44 1.92 4.79 -3.85
CA ILE A 44 1.32 3.96 -4.90
C ILE A 44 2.39 3.50 -5.90
N ALA A 45 3.21 4.42 -6.42
CA ALA A 45 4.27 4.09 -7.36
C ALA A 45 5.29 3.10 -6.78
N LYS A 46 5.66 3.26 -5.49
CA LYS A 46 6.55 2.33 -4.79
C LYS A 46 5.92 0.94 -4.64
N LEU A 47 4.64 0.86 -4.32
CA LEU A 47 3.93 -0.42 -4.19
C LEU A 47 3.80 -1.13 -5.53
N ILE A 48 3.44 -0.40 -6.59
CA ILE A 48 3.41 -0.94 -7.95
C ILE A 48 4.79 -1.50 -8.30
N LYS A 49 5.87 -0.75 -8.08
CA LYS A 49 7.23 -1.22 -8.38
C LYS A 49 7.62 -2.47 -7.57
N LYS A 50 7.26 -2.52 -6.28
CA LYS A 50 7.57 -3.66 -5.39
C LYS A 50 6.89 -4.96 -5.85
N HIS A 51 5.67 -4.85 -6.37
CA HIS A 51 4.83 -6.00 -6.74
C HIS A 51 4.74 -6.22 -8.26
N ALA A 52 5.36 -5.36 -9.06
CA ALA A 52 5.53 -5.57 -10.48
C ALA A 52 6.42 -6.80 -10.68
N VAL A 53 5.84 -7.87 -11.24
CA VAL A 53 6.61 -9.00 -11.75
C VAL A 53 7.42 -8.47 -12.93
N ILE A 54 8.74 -8.36 -12.75
CA ILE A 54 9.64 -8.17 -13.88
C ILE A 54 9.57 -9.47 -14.67
N LYS A 55 8.77 -9.50 -15.73
CA LYS A 55 8.87 -10.55 -16.74
C LYS A 55 10.21 -10.35 -17.46
N GLU A 56 11.27 -10.91 -16.91
CA GLU A 56 12.47 -11.16 -17.71
C GLU A 56 12.05 -12.19 -18.77
N HIS A 57 11.76 -11.72 -19.99
CA HIS A 57 11.65 -12.59 -21.16
C HIS A 57 13.08 -13.00 -21.54
N PRO A 58 13.56 -14.21 -21.21
CA PRO A 58 14.97 -14.56 -21.41
C PRO A 58 15.28 -14.99 -22.85
N TYR A 59 14.34 -14.84 -23.79
CA TYR A 59 14.41 -15.47 -25.12
C TYR A 59 14.52 -14.51 -26.32
N GLU A 60 14.65 -13.19 -26.13
CA GLU A 60 14.75 -12.23 -27.25
C GLU A 60 16.17 -11.67 -27.47
N GLN A 61 17.23 -12.41 -27.09
CA GLN A 61 18.62 -12.03 -27.40
C GLN A 61 19.30 -12.86 -28.50
N GLN A 62 18.57 -13.68 -29.25
CA GLN A 62 19.12 -14.36 -30.43
C GLN A 62 18.10 -14.40 -31.57
N LEU A 63 18.10 -13.34 -32.40
CA LEU A 63 17.74 -13.37 -33.81
C LEU A 63 18.60 -12.34 -34.57
#